data_AF-R5AHF6-F1
#
_entry.id   AF-R5AHF6-F1
#
_cell.length_a   1.000
_cell.length_b   1.000
_cell.length_c   1.000
_cell.angle_alpha   90.00
_cell.angle_beta   90.00
_cell.angle_gamma   90.00
#
_symmetry.space_group_name_H-M   'P 1'
#
loop_
_entity.id
_entity.type
_entity.pdbx_description
1 polymer ?
#
loop_
_entity_poly.entity_id
_entity_poly.type
_entity_poly.pdbx_seq_one_letter_code
_entity_poly.pdbx_strand_id
1 'polypeptide(L)'
;MISAVYLFRSILRNEEKAQWLGYLRYALIVAVLAGPQLLLFTFRQSGSFLHFNWNWANETDSFLWFYIKNLGLLFLLLPAALLGTSKRHRAILSGAGVLWLLAETIQFQPNPYDNNKLLFVCFAFLCGLIAEYLMRIYRSLRKAEGGRALSTKLLAVFVTTALFLSGTMTLAREYNSEYELLGPSEVAAAEFVKESTAPNATFLTSNNHNNAIAALTGRNIVCGSGSYLYYHGVNYADREQALYRMYEEPTEYFAALSAKYHVDYVYFSSQEFSKFNCDLTYFEENCQCVYNSGGILIYAVSPTP
;
A
#
# COMPACT_ATOMS: atom_id res chain seq x y z
N MET A 1 -20.05 0.75 6.79
CA MET A 1 -20.96 1.51 5.89
C MET A 1 -22.19 0.75 5.44
N ILE A 2 -22.06 -0.47 4.89
CA ILE A 2 -23.24 -1.26 4.47
C ILE A 2 -24.21 -1.49 5.65
N SER A 3 -23.70 -1.92 6.80
CA SER A 3 -24.51 -2.08 8.03
C SER A 3 -25.16 -0.78 8.49
N ALA A 4 -24.52 0.37 8.27
CA ALA A 4 -25.08 1.69 8.61
C ALA A 4 -26.26 2.04 7.71
N VAL A 5 -26.18 1.78 6.40
CA VAL A 5 -27.31 1.95 5.48
C VAL A 5 -28.51 1.07 5.89
N TYR A 6 -28.24 -0.17 6.29
CA TYR A 6 -29.29 -1.07 6.79
C TYR A 6 -29.90 -0.58 8.11
N LEU A 7 -29.08 -0.05 9.02
CA LEU A 7 -29.54 0.59 10.26
C LEU A 7 -30.45 1.79 9.97
N PHE A 8 -30.02 2.72 9.12
CA PHE A 8 -30.84 3.87 8.70
C PHE A 8 -32.15 3.44 8.05
N ARG A 9 -32.11 2.41 7.20
CA ARG A 9 -33.33 1.86 6.59
C ARG A 9 -34.26 1.23 7.63
N SER A 10 -33.72 0.58 8.66
CA SER A 10 -34.48 0.00 9.76
C SER A 10 -35.16 1.09 10.61
N ILE A 11 -34.46 2.21 10.87
CA ILE A 11 -35.03 3.43 11.48
C ILE A 11 -36.26 3.91 10.69
N LEU A 12 -36.08 4.11 9.38
CA LEU A 12 -37.13 4.62 8.49
C LEU A 12 -38.34 3.69 8.37
N ARG A 13 -38.16 2.39 8.64
CA ARG A 13 -39.20 1.36 8.53
C ARG A 13 -39.83 1.00 9.86
N ASN A 14 -39.34 1.58 10.96
CA ASN A 14 -39.78 1.32 12.32
C ASN A 14 -39.82 -0.19 12.64
N GLU A 15 -38.74 -0.90 12.33
CA GLU A 15 -38.68 -2.36 12.48
C GLU A 15 -38.63 -2.80 13.97
N GLU A 16 -38.95 -4.06 14.22
CA GLU A 16 -39.21 -4.60 15.57
C GLU A 16 -37.98 -4.58 16.50
N LYS A 17 -38.26 -4.60 17.82
CA LYS A 17 -37.24 -4.63 18.90
C LYS A 17 -36.16 -5.71 18.71
N ALA A 18 -36.49 -6.85 18.10
CA ALA A 18 -35.55 -7.92 17.82
C ALA A 18 -34.42 -7.49 16.86
N GLN A 19 -34.71 -6.67 15.85
CA GLN A 19 -33.69 -6.13 14.94
C GLN A 19 -32.74 -5.17 15.66
N TRP A 20 -33.29 -4.30 16.50
CA TRP A 20 -32.50 -3.36 17.29
C TRP A 20 -31.51 -4.06 18.20
N LEU A 21 -31.95 -5.14 18.85
CA LEU A 21 -31.07 -5.99 19.65
C LEU A 21 -29.96 -6.65 18.80
N GLY A 22 -30.29 -7.04 17.56
CA GLY A 22 -29.32 -7.54 16.59
C GLY A 22 -28.24 -6.52 16.25
N TYR A 23 -28.62 -5.27 15.93
CA TYR A 23 -27.66 -4.19 15.68
C TYR A 23 -26.79 -3.88 16.90
N LEU A 24 -27.38 -3.87 18.10
CA LEU A 24 -26.63 -3.64 19.34
C LEU A 24 -25.59 -4.74 19.58
N ARG A 25 -25.97 -6.01 19.41
CA ARG A 25 -25.05 -7.15 19.52
C ARG A 25 -23.92 -7.04 18.52
N TYR A 26 -24.24 -6.73 17.27
CA TYR A 26 -23.23 -6.53 16.22
C TYR A 26 -22.28 -5.37 16.57
N ALA A 27 -22.82 -4.22 16.96
CA ALA A 27 -22.03 -3.05 17.36
C ALA A 27 -21.13 -3.35 18.56
N LEU A 28 -21.62 -4.10 19.56
CA LEU A 28 -20.82 -4.52 20.71
C LEU A 28 -19.67 -5.43 20.30
N ILE A 29 -19.91 -6.43 19.45
CA ILE A 29 -18.85 -7.32 18.94
C ILE A 29 -17.79 -6.49 18.20
N VAL A 30 -18.21 -5.59 17.31
CA VAL A 30 -17.30 -4.71 16.58
C VAL A 30 -16.52 -3.80 17.54
N ALA A 31 -17.16 -3.22 18.54
CA ALA A 31 -16.51 -2.36 19.52
C ALA A 31 -15.49 -3.11 20.38
N VAL A 32 -15.79 -4.34 20.80
CA VAL A 32 -14.85 -5.18 21.56
C VAL A 32 -13.64 -5.55 20.71
N LEU A 33 -13.84 -5.90 19.44
CA LEU A 33 -12.73 -6.29 18.55
C LEU A 33 -11.89 -5.10 18.09
N ALA A 34 -12.53 -3.98 17.72
CA ALA A 34 -11.84 -2.80 17.19
C ALA A 34 -11.35 -1.83 18.29
N GLY A 35 -11.98 -1.83 19.46
CA GLY A 35 -11.71 -0.88 20.54
C GLY A 35 -10.25 -0.81 20.97
N PRO A 36 -9.57 -1.94 21.26
CA PRO A 36 -8.16 -1.94 21.63
C PRO A 36 -7.27 -1.33 20.54
N GLN A 37 -7.49 -1.68 19.27
CA GLN A 37 -6.71 -1.15 18.15
C GLN A 37 -6.94 0.35 17.98
N LEU A 38 -8.19 0.81 18.09
CA LEU A 38 -8.52 2.23 17.97
C LEU A 38 -7.91 3.05 19.11
N LEU A 39 -8.04 2.60 20.36
CA LEU A 39 -7.58 3.34 21.54
C LEU A 39 -6.06 3.32 21.74
N LEU A 40 -5.41 2.19 21.45
CA LEU A 40 -3.98 2.01 21.70
C LEU A 40 -3.10 2.46 20.53
N PHE A 41 -3.61 2.41 19.30
CA PHE A 41 -2.83 2.70 18.09
C PHE A 41 -3.42 3.89 17.33
N THR A 42 -4.64 3.76 16.80
CA THR A 42 -5.20 4.72 15.85
C THR A 42 -5.35 6.12 16.43
N PHE A 43 -5.98 6.28 17.60
CA PHE A 43 -6.25 7.61 18.16
C PHE A 43 -5.01 8.27 18.76
N ARG A 44 -3.99 7.50 19.16
CA ARG A 44 -2.71 8.05 19.64
C ARG A 44 -1.85 8.59 18.50
N GLN A 45 -2.02 8.03 17.31
CA GLN A 45 -1.26 8.39 16.11
C GLN A 45 -2.02 9.34 15.17
N SER A 46 -3.33 9.49 15.35
CA SER A 46 -4.15 10.32 14.47
C SER A 46 -3.88 11.81 14.70
N GLY A 47 -3.13 12.42 13.80
CA GLY A 47 -3.24 13.86 13.52
C GLY A 47 -4.53 14.17 12.75
N SER A 48 -4.79 15.44 12.47
CA SER A 48 -5.91 15.85 11.60
C SER A 48 -5.56 15.61 10.13
N PHE A 49 -5.65 14.36 9.66
CA PHE A 49 -5.47 14.01 8.24
C PHE A 49 -6.77 14.09 7.44
N LEU A 50 -7.91 14.22 8.13
CA LEU A 50 -9.21 14.36 7.50
C LEU A 50 -9.34 15.73 6.87
N HIS A 51 -9.45 15.76 5.54
CA HIS A 51 -9.84 16.95 4.82
C HIS A 51 -10.79 16.60 3.68
N PHE A 52 -11.54 17.61 3.25
CA PHE A 52 -12.35 17.50 2.04
C PHE A 52 -11.44 17.29 0.84
N ASN A 53 -11.87 16.40 -0.06
CA ASN A 53 -11.26 16.16 -1.35
C ASN A 53 -12.37 16.07 -2.41
N TRP A 54 -12.02 16.09 -3.69
CA TRP A 54 -12.94 15.76 -4.77
C TRP A 54 -12.16 15.10 -5.90
N ASN A 55 -12.80 14.19 -6.63
CA ASN A 55 -12.20 13.49 -7.78
C ASN A 55 -10.99 12.64 -7.38
N TRP A 56 -11.07 11.97 -6.22
CA TRP A 56 -10.04 11.11 -5.63
C TRP A 56 -8.60 11.51 -6.03
N ALA A 57 -7.75 10.58 -6.49
CA ALA A 57 -6.35 10.80 -6.88
C ALA A 57 -6.24 11.05 -8.39
N ASN A 58 -7.29 11.59 -9.02
CA ASN A 58 -7.29 11.87 -10.44
C ASN A 58 -6.71 13.26 -10.71
N GLU A 59 -5.49 13.29 -11.23
CA GLU A 59 -4.75 14.52 -11.49
C GLU A 59 -4.91 15.04 -12.93
N THR A 60 -5.20 14.17 -13.90
CA THR A 60 -5.04 14.49 -15.34
C THR A 60 -6.26 14.19 -16.20
N ASP A 61 -7.09 13.21 -15.82
CA ASP A 61 -8.19 12.75 -16.65
C ASP A 61 -9.52 13.44 -16.29
N SER A 62 -10.46 13.46 -17.23
CA SER A 62 -11.85 13.80 -16.87
C SER A 62 -12.44 12.72 -15.95
N PHE A 63 -13.37 13.09 -15.06
CA PHE A 63 -13.96 12.19 -14.07
C PHE A 63 -14.47 10.86 -14.68
N LEU A 64 -15.23 10.93 -15.78
CA LEU A 64 -15.78 9.73 -16.42
C LEU A 64 -14.68 8.89 -17.07
N TRP A 65 -13.73 9.53 -17.75
CA TRP A 65 -12.66 8.83 -18.45
C TRP A 65 -11.70 8.15 -17.47
N PHE A 66 -11.44 8.78 -16.32
CA PHE A 66 -10.69 8.20 -15.22
C PHE A 66 -11.31 6.86 -14.78
N TYR A 67 -12.62 6.83 -14.55
CA TYR A 67 -13.28 5.58 -14.17
C TYR A 67 -13.37 4.54 -15.28
N ILE A 68 -13.51 4.97 -16.54
CA ILE A 68 -13.44 4.05 -17.68
C ILE A 68 -12.05 3.41 -17.78
N LYS A 69 -10.97 4.18 -17.59
CA LYS A 69 -9.59 3.64 -17.60
C LYS A 69 -9.34 2.67 -16.45
N ASN A 70 -9.80 3.00 -15.25
CA ASN A 70 -9.48 2.23 -14.03
C ASN A 70 -10.39 1.02 -13.79
N LEU A 71 -11.68 1.14 -14.09
CA LEU A 71 -12.67 0.06 -13.88
C LEU A 71 -13.05 -0.67 -15.18
N GLY A 72 -12.73 -0.08 -16.33
CA GLY A 72 -12.95 -0.68 -17.64
C GLY A 72 -14.42 -1.00 -17.90
N LEU A 73 -14.63 -2.21 -18.40
CA LEU A 73 -15.95 -2.72 -18.77
C LEU A 73 -16.94 -2.72 -17.60
N LEU A 74 -16.48 -2.89 -16.36
CA LEU A 74 -17.37 -2.90 -15.20
C LEU A 74 -18.09 -1.56 -15.03
N PHE A 75 -17.40 -0.45 -15.28
CA PHE A 75 -17.98 0.88 -15.22
C PHE A 75 -18.92 1.16 -16.40
N LEU A 76 -18.58 0.69 -17.59
CA LEU A 76 -19.44 0.82 -18.77
C LEU A 76 -20.77 0.04 -18.62
N LEU A 77 -20.73 -1.14 -17.99
CA LEU A 77 -21.91 -1.96 -17.75
C LEU A 77 -22.72 -1.53 -16.51
N LEU A 78 -22.14 -0.68 -15.65
CA LEU A 78 -22.73 -0.30 -14.37
C LEU A 78 -24.14 0.31 -14.49
N PRO A 79 -24.41 1.29 -15.38
CA PRO A 79 -25.75 1.88 -15.48
C PRO A 79 -26.82 0.83 -15.82
N ALA A 80 -26.55 -0.04 -16.80
CA ALA A 80 -27.47 -1.09 -17.21
C ALA A 80 -27.70 -2.13 -16.10
N ALA A 81 -26.63 -2.52 -15.40
CA ALA A 81 -26.72 -3.47 -14.31
C ALA A 81 -27.51 -2.92 -13.10
N LEU A 82 -27.35 -1.64 -12.77
CA LEU A 82 -28.12 -0.97 -11.71
C LEU A 82 -29.62 -0.89 -12.02
N LEU A 83 -29.98 -0.60 -13.28
CA LEU A 83 -31.37 -0.60 -13.73
C LEU A 83 -31.99 -1.99 -13.69
N GLY A 84 -31.21 -3.02 -14.02
CA GLY A 84 -31.65 -4.41 -14.03
C GLY A 84 -31.78 -5.05 -12.64
N THR A 85 -31.09 -4.55 -11.60
CA THR A 85 -30.97 -5.29 -10.33
C THR A 85 -32.15 -5.13 -9.37
N SER A 86 -32.28 -6.07 -8.43
CA SER A 86 -33.40 -6.12 -7.48
C SER A 86 -33.35 -4.95 -6.48
N LYS A 87 -34.50 -4.59 -5.90
CA LYS A 87 -34.56 -3.57 -4.81
C LYS A 87 -33.70 -3.95 -3.60
N ARG A 88 -33.49 -5.25 -3.36
CA ARG A 88 -32.64 -5.77 -2.28
C ARG A 88 -31.17 -5.52 -2.58
N HIS A 89 -30.71 -5.88 -3.77
CA HIS A 89 -29.30 -5.68 -4.17
C HIS A 89 -28.95 -4.20 -4.26
N ARG A 90 -29.87 -3.35 -4.74
CA ARG A 90 -29.69 -1.89 -4.71
C ARG A 90 -29.41 -1.34 -3.31
N ALA A 91 -30.00 -1.93 -2.27
CA ALA A 91 -29.76 -1.51 -0.89
C ALA A 91 -28.38 -1.92 -0.36
N ILE A 92 -27.87 -3.08 -0.77
CA ILE A 92 -26.49 -3.48 -0.48
C ILE A 92 -25.53 -2.53 -1.20
N LEU A 93 -25.78 -2.30 -2.48
CA LEU A 93 -24.97 -1.45 -3.34
C LEU A 93 -24.98 0.01 -2.90
N SER A 94 -26.06 0.52 -2.30
CA SER A 94 -26.04 1.87 -1.74
C SER A 94 -25.01 2.01 -0.62
N GLY A 95 -24.71 0.96 0.15
CA GLY A 95 -23.63 0.99 1.12
C GLY A 95 -22.25 1.09 0.47
N ALA A 96 -22.05 0.42 -0.67
CA ALA A 96 -20.85 0.57 -1.49
C ALA A 96 -20.79 1.96 -2.16
N GLY A 97 -21.92 2.48 -2.63
CA GLY A 97 -22.01 3.83 -3.20
C GLY A 97 -21.67 4.92 -2.20
N VAL A 98 -22.07 4.79 -0.93
CA VAL A 98 -21.65 5.70 0.13
C VAL A 98 -20.14 5.59 0.39
N LEU A 99 -19.57 4.38 0.39
CA LEU A 99 -18.12 4.21 0.52
C LEU A 99 -17.36 4.88 -0.64
N TRP A 100 -17.85 4.72 -1.86
CA TRP A 100 -17.29 5.38 -3.03
C TRP A 100 -17.40 6.90 -2.89
N LEU A 101 -18.56 7.43 -2.51
CA LEU A 101 -18.73 8.87 -2.28
C LEU A 101 -17.76 9.40 -1.22
N LEU A 102 -17.54 8.66 -0.14
CA LEU A 102 -16.55 9.03 0.88
C LEU A 102 -15.12 8.98 0.31
N ALA A 103 -14.78 7.98 -0.49
CA ALA A 103 -13.48 7.89 -1.15
C ALA A 103 -13.24 9.04 -2.14
N GLU A 104 -14.30 9.59 -2.74
CA GLU A 104 -14.25 10.78 -3.59
C GLU A 104 -14.11 12.08 -2.82
N THR A 105 -14.85 12.20 -1.72
CA THR A 105 -15.09 13.50 -1.07
C THR A 105 -14.27 13.75 0.18
N ILE A 106 -13.66 12.70 0.75
CA ILE A 106 -12.91 12.77 2.00
C ILE A 106 -11.59 12.05 1.82
N GLN A 107 -10.49 12.74 2.11
CA GLN A 107 -9.18 12.13 2.20
C GLN A 107 -8.91 11.72 3.65
N PHE A 108 -8.59 10.44 3.85
CA PHE A 108 -8.38 9.86 5.20
C PHE A 108 -6.90 9.80 5.61
N GLN A 109 -5.98 9.82 4.64
CA GLN A 109 -4.54 9.74 4.86
C GLN A 109 -3.82 10.81 4.01
N PRO A 110 -2.61 11.25 4.36
CA PRO A 110 -1.91 12.29 3.61
C PRO A 110 -1.65 11.95 2.13
N ASN A 111 -1.57 10.66 1.78
CA ASN A 111 -1.52 10.22 0.39
C ASN A 111 -2.96 10.04 -0.16
N PRO A 112 -3.39 10.84 -1.14
CA PRO A 112 -4.74 10.70 -1.73
C PRO A 112 -4.99 9.29 -2.29
N TYR A 113 -3.96 8.62 -2.79
CA TYR A 113 -4.06 7.28 -3.38
C TYR A 113 -4.57 6.22 -2.39
N ASP A 114 -4.37 6.41 -1.08
CA ASP A 114 -4.76 5.43 -0.05
C ASP A 114 -6.27 5.19 0.05
N ASN A 115 -7.10 6.11 -0.48
CA ASN A 115 -8.54 5.89 -0.59
C ASN A 115 -8.90 4.71 -1.52
N ASN A 116 -7.94 4.20 -2.32
CA ASN A 116 -8.10 2.96 -3.08
C ASN A 116 -8.57 1.77 -2.22
N LYS A 117 -8.21 1.74 -0.92
CA LYS A 117 -8.65 0.71 0.04
C LYS A 117 -10.17 0.66 0.16
N LEU A 118 -10.83 1.82 0.14
CA LEU A 118 -12.29 1.93 0.14
C LEU A 118 -12.88 1.55 -1.23
N LEU A 119 -12.22 1.99 -2.31
CA LEU A 119 -12.63 1.70 -3.67
C LEU A 119 -12.53 0.20 -4.00
N PHE A 120 -11.57 -0.55 -3.44
CA PHE A 120 -11.48 -2.01 -3.61
C PHE A 120 -12.69 -2.73 -3.02
N VAL A 121 -13.20 -2.26 -1.88
CA VAL A 121 -14.45 -2.80 -1.32
C VAL A 121 -15.60 -2.52 -2.27
N CYS A 122 -15.69 -1.29 -2.80
CA CYS A 122 -16.72 -0.93 -3.78
C CYS A 122 -16.62 -1.79 -5.04
N PHE A 123 -15.41 -1.96 -5.57
CA PHE A 123 -15.08 -2.78 -6.72
C PHE A 123 -15.58 -4.21 -6.56
N ALA A 124 -15.36 -4.84 -5.41
CA ALA A 124 -15.84 -6.20 -5.14
C ALA A 124 -17.37 -6.32 -5.29
N PHE A 125 -18.12 -5.33 -4.79
CA PHE A 125 -19.58 -5.29 -4.96
C PHE A 125 -19.99 -5.05 -6.42
N LEU A 126 -19.27 -4.19 -7.15
CA LEU A 126 -19.49 -3.96 -8.57
C LEU A 126 -19.28 -5.25 -9.38
N CYS A 127 -18.21 -6.00 -9.11
CA CYS A 127 -17.97 -7.30 -9.74
C CYS A 127 -19.15 -8.26 -9.54
N GLY A 128 -19.68 -8.36 -8.31
CA GLY A 128 -20.85 -9.20 -8.02
C GLY A 128 -22.11 -8.75 -8.78
N LEU A 129 -22.37 -7.43 -8.84
CA LEU A 129 -23.49 -6.86 -9.59
C LEU A 129 -23.37 -7.15 -11.10
N ILE A 130 -22.21 -6.89 -11.68
CA ILE A 130 -21.98 -7.10 -13.11
C ILE A 130 -22.06 -8.59 -13.44
N ALA A 131 -21.52 -9.48 -12.60
CA ALA A 131 -21.64 -10.92 -12.78
C ALA A 131 -23.11 -11.37 -12.78
N GLU A 132 -23.93 -10.87 -11.86
CA GLU A 132 -25.37 -11.15 -11.83
C GLU A 132 -26.05 -10.67 -13.13
N TYR A 133 -25.74 -9.45 -13.58
CA TYR A 133 -26.28 -8.88 -14.81
C TYR A 133 -25.91 -9.71 -16.04
N LEU A 134 -24.63 -10.07 -16.20
CA LEU A 134 -24.14 -10.93 -17.28
C LEU A 134 -24.80 -12.32 -17.24
N MET A 135 -25.01 -12.89 -16.06
CA MET A 135 -25.72 -14.16 -15.91
C MET A 135 -27.19 -14.08 -16.32
N ARG A 136 -27.86 -12.95 -16.12
CA ARG A 136 -29.23 -12.73 -16.61
C ARG A 136 -29.27 -12.64 -18.13
N ILE A 137 -28.34 -11.91 -18.73
CA ILE A 137 -28.17 -11.88 -20.20
C ILE A 137 -27.95 -13.29 -20.72
N TYR A 138 -27.01 -14.03 -20.15
CA TYR A 138 -26.72 -15.42 -20.53
C TYR A 138 -27.97 -16.32 -20.45
N ARG A 139 -28.72 -16.27 -19.35
CA ARG A 139 -29.95 -17.05 -19.17
C ARG A 139 -31.04 -16.64 -20.18
N SER A 140 -31.16 -15.35 -20.50
CA SER A 140 -32.11 -14.85 -21.49
C SER A 140 -31.77 -15.35 -22.89
N LEU A 141 -30.49 -15.26 -23.28
CA LEU A 141 -30.00 -15.75 -24.57
C LEU A 141 -30.20 -17.26 -24.73
N ARG A 142 -30.08 -18.05 -23.65
CA ARG A 142 -30.32 -19.50 -23.67
C ARG A 142 -31.80 -19.87 -23.90
N LYS A 143 -32.73 -19.00 -23.48
CA LYS A 143 -34.18 -19.25 -23.57
C LYS A 143 -34.81 -18.86 -24.91
N ALA A 144 -34.19 -17.96 -25.67
CA ALA A 144 -34.70 -17.54 -26.98
C ALA A 144 -34.55 -18.65 -28.04
N GLU A 145 -35.60 -18.88 -28.84
CA GLU A 145 -35.56 -19.85 -29.95
C GLU A 145 -34.86 -19.24 -31.19
N GLY A 146 -33.98 -20.01 -31.84
CA GLY A 146 -33.44 -19.69 -33.18
C GLY A 146 -32.00 -19.11 -33.27
N GLY A 147 -31.44 -18.49 -32.22
CA GLY A 147 -30.07 -17.89 -32.22
C GLY A 147 -29.01 -18.63 -31.39
N ARG A 148 -29.25 -19.92 -31.12
CA ARG A 148 -29.11 -20.58 -29.81
C ARG A 148 -27.71 -20.94 -29.31
N ALA A 149 -26.67 -20.88 -30.14
CA ALA A 149 -25.31 -21.26 -29.74
C ALA A 149 -24.29 -20.16 -29.98
N LEU A 150 -24.43 -19.39 -31.07
CA LEU A 150 -23.45 -18.38 -31.46
C LEU A 150 -23.44 -17.21 -30.46
N SER A 151 -24.60 -16.63 -30.11
CA SER A 151 -24.65 -15.50 -29.17
C SER A 151 -24.17 -15.85 -27.77
N THR A 152 -24.47 -17.07 -27.28
CA THR A 152 -23.95 -17.57 -26.00
C THR A 152 -22.45 -17.85 -26.05
N LYS A 153 -21.93 -18.37 -27.18
CA LYS A 153 -20.48 -18.56 -27.39
C LYS A 153 -19.76 -17.22 -27.47
N LEU A 154 -20.31 -16.24 -28.20
CA LEU A 154 -19.75 -14.90 -28.30
C LEU A 154 -19.73 -14.20 -26.94
N LEU A 155 -20.81 -14.29 -26.16
CA LEU A 155 -20.83 -13.76 -24.79
C LEU A 155 -19.79 -14.47 -23.92
N ALA A 156 -19.68 -15.80 -23.99
CA ALA A 156 -18.68 -16.54 -23.24
C ALA A 156 -17.25 -16.15 -23.62
N VAL A 157 -16.94 -16.03 -24.91
CA VAL A 157 -15.64 -15.57 -25.42
C VAL A 157 -15.37 -14.16 -24.92
N PHE A 158 -16.32 -13.23 -25.09
CA PHE A 158 -16.17 -11.86 -24.64
C PHE A 158 -15.91 -11.75 -23.13
N VAL A 159 -16.71 -12.42 -22.30
CA VAL A 159 -16.55 -12.42 -20.84
C VAL A 159 -15.22 -13.06 -20.43
N THR A 160 -14.85 -14.19 -21.04
CA THR A 160 -13.58 -14.87 -20.76
C THR A 160 -12.40 -13.97 -21.13
N THR A 161 -12.42 -13.36 -22.32
CA THR A 161 -11.39 -12.39 -22.73
C THR A 161 -11.34 -11.21 -21.76
N ALA A 162 -12.47 -10.61 -21.40
CA ALA A 162 -12.51 -9.47 -20.49
C ALA A 162 -11.99 -9.80 -19.08
N LEU A 163 -12.22 -11.01 -18.58
CA LEU A 163 -11.76 -11.46 -17.25
C LEU A 163 -10.28 -11.84 -17.23
N PHE A 164 -9.78 -12.48 -18.29
CA PHE A 164 -8.44 -13.07 -18.27
C PHE A 164 -7.39 -12.26 -19.00
N LEU A 165 -7.75 -11.37 -19.94
CA LEU A 165 -6.76 -10.68 -20.77
C LEU A 165 -5.81 -9.80 -19.94
N SER A 166 -6.34 -8.95 -19.06
CA SER A 166 -5.51 -8.05 -18.24
C SER A 166 -4.60 -8.81 -17.27
N GLY A 167 -5.14 -9.84 -16.60
CA GLY A 167 -4.36 -10.71 -15.72
C GLY A 167 -3.29 -11.50 -16.48
N THR A 168 -3.62 -12.01 -17.66
CA THR A 168 -2.66 -12.73 -18.53
C THR A 168 -1.56 -11.80 -19.02
N MET A 169 -1.89 -10.57 -19.44
CA MET A 169 -0.89 -9.56 -19.81
C MET A 169 0.01 -9.20 -18.62
N THR A 170 -0.54 -9.13 -17.41
CA THR A 170 0.24 -8.90 -16.19
C THR A 170 1.21 -10.06 -15.94
N LEU A 171 0.74 -11.31 -15.99
CA LEU A 171 1.59 -12.49 -15.83
C LEU A 171 2.67 -12.58 -16.92
N ALA A 172 2.32 -12.25 -18.17
CA ALA A 172 3.29 -12.18 -19.26
C ALA A 172 4.33 -11.09 -19.03
N ARG A 173 3.93 -9.93 -18.50
CA ARG A 173 4.86 -8.87 -18.10
C ARG A 173 5.80 -9.38 -17.01
N GLU A 174 5.28 -9.93 -15.92
CA GLU A 174 6.10 -10.47 -14.82
C GLU A 174 7.08 -11.54 -15.29
N TYR A 175 6.64 -12.44 -16.16
CA TYR A 175 7.50 -13.49 -16.72
C TYR A 175 8.69 -12.94 -17.52
N ASN A 176 8.52 -11.77 -18.17
CA ASN A 176 9.58 -11.11 -18.93
C ASN A 176 10.31 -10.02 -18.14
N SER A 177 9.85 -9.66 -16.94
CA SER A 177 10.41 -8.56 -16.18
C SER A 177 11.36 -9.08 -15.12
N GLU A 178 12.64 -8.87 -15.33
CA GLU A 178 13.67 -9.08 -14.31
C GLU A 178 13.99 -7.72 -13.66
N TYR A 179 13.52 -7.52 -12.43
CA TYR A 179 13.89 -6.37 -11.61
C TYR A 179 14.83 -6.83 -10.51
N GLU A 180 16.10 -6.46 -10.61
CA GLU A 180 17.06 -6.69 -9.54
C GLU A 180 16.75 -5.77 -8.37
N LEU A 181 16.34 -6.33 -7.23
CA LEU A 181 16.07 -5.57 -6.00
C LEU A 181 17.34 -5.33 -5.19
N LEU A 182 18.19 -6.35 -5.12
CA LEU A 182 19.47 -6.41 -4.43
C LEU A 182 20.40 -7.30 -5.27
N GLY A 183 21.48 -6.73 -5.78
CA GLY A 183 22.43 -7.37 -6.67
C GLY A 183 23.51 -8.20 -5.96
N PRO A 184 24.36 -8.91 -6.72
CA PRO A 184 25.35 -9.83 -6.18
C PRO A 184 26.33 -9.20 -5.19
N SER A 185 26.75 -7.95 -5.43
CA SER A 185 27.66 -7.23 -4.53
C SER A 185 27.02 -6.96 -3.17
N GLU A 186 25.75 -6.57 -3.14
CA GLU A 186 25.00 -6.30 -1.92
C GLU A 186 24.75 -7.58 -1.11
N VAL A 187 24.50 -8.69 -1.80
CA VAL A 187 24.40 -10.03 -1.19
C VAL A 187 25.73 -10.44 -0.56
N ALA A 188 26.84 -10.29 -1.29
CA ALA A 188 28.17 -10.63 -0.76
C ALA A 188 28.56 -9.76 0.44
N ALA A 189 28.25 -8.46 0.40
CA ALA A 189 28.45 -7.56 1.55
C ALA A 189 27.57 -7.96 2.74
N ALA A 190 26.33 -8.38 2.49
CA ALA A 190 25.43 -8.85 3.54
C ALA A 190 25.90 -10.15 4.19
N GLU A 191 26.48 -11.08 3.42
CA GLU A 191 27.13 -12.29 3.96
C GLU A 191 28.29 -11.93 4.89
N PHE A 192 29.20 -11.07 4.42
CA PHE A 192 30.29 -10.55 5.25
C PHE A 192 29.77 -9.92 6.56
N VAL A 193 28.74 -9.06 6.47
CA VAL A 193 28.15 -8.40 7.65
C VAL A 193 27.57 -9.40 8.64
N LYS A 194 26.87 -10.44 8.16
CA LYS A 194 26.30 -11.47 9.03
C LYS A 194 27.36 -12.23 9.81
N GLU A 195 28.49 -12.52 9.16
CA GLU A 195 29.59 -13.31 9.73
C GLU A 195 30.51 -12.48 10.63
N SER A 196 30.71 -11.20 10.29
CA SER A 196 31.80 -10.39 10.85
C SER A 196 31.34 -9.27 11.79
N THR A 197 30.03 -9.10 12.00
CA THR A 197 29.49 -8.03 12.88
C THR A 197 28.55 -8.56 13.95
N ALA A 198 28.48 -7.85 15.08
CA ALA A 198 27.58 -8.19 16.19
C ALA A 198 26.11 -8.18 15.75
N PRO A 199 25.26 -9.12 16.23
CA PRO A 199 23.84 -9.20 15.85
C PRO A 199 23.01 -7.92 16.04
N ASN A 200 23.39 -7.10 17.02
CA ASN A 200 22.72 -5.85 17.37
C ASN A 200 23.45 -4.60 16.84
N ALA A 201 24.50 -4.76 16.01
CA ALA A 201 25.25 -3.64 15.45
C ALA A 201 24.34 -2.71 14.65
N THR A 202 24.60 -1.41 14.74
CA THR A 202 23.85 -0.37 14.03
C THR A 202 24.68 0.22 12.90
N PHE A 203 24.11 0.20 11.71
CA PHE A 203 24.72 0.71 10.50
C PHE A 203 24.15 2.09 10.14
N LEU A 204 25.04 3.02 9.82
CA LEU A 204 24.71 4.21 9.04
C LEU A 204 24.63 3.81 7.56
N THR A 205 23.43 3.95 7.00
CA THR A 205 23.09 3.66 5.60
C THR A 205 22.14 4.75 5.10
N SER A 206 21.89 4.79 3.79
CA SER A 206 20.70 5.42 3.23
C SER A 206 19.42 4.78 3.79
N ASN A 207 18.30 5.51 3.68
CA ASN A 207 16.98 5.08 4.17
C ASN A 207 16.06 4.55 3.06
N ASN A 208 16.61 4.05 1.95
CA ASN A 208 15.84 3.41 0.90
C ASN A 208 15.10 2.17 1.41
N HIS A 209 13.97 1.82 0.78
CA HIS A 209 13.11 0.72 1.23
C HIS A 209 13.69 -0.66 0.93
N ASN A 210 14.55 -0.77 -0.10
CA ASN A 210 15.32 -1.97 -0.46
C ASN A 210 16.75 -1.89 0.10
N ASN A 211 16.90 -1.57 1.38
CA ASN A 211 18.20 -1.47 2.02
C ASN A 211 18.79 -2.87 2.28
N ALA A 212 19.96 -3.16 1.70
CA ALA A 212 20.62 -4.47 1.79
C ALA A 212 20.92 -4.89 3.24
N ILE A 213 21.39 -3.97 4.08
CA ILE A 213 21.71 -4.24 5.48
C ILE A 213 20.43 -4.65 6.22
N ALA A 214 19.37 -3.85 6.11
CA ALA A 214 18.12 -4.14 6.80
C ALA A 214 17.45 -5.42 6.29
N ALA A 215 17.46 -5.65 4.97
CA ALA A 215 16.75 -6.75 4.34
C ALA A 215 17.46 -8.10 4.47
N LEU A 216 18.79 -8.15 4.37
CA LEU A 216 19.54 -9.40 4.26
C LEU A 216 20.32 -9.80 5.53
N THR A 217 20.57 -8.84 6.44
CA THR A 217 21.45 -9.09 7.60
C THR A 217 20.73 -9.08 8.94
N GLY A 218 19.57 -8.43 9.01
CA GLY A 218 18.82 -8.21 10.25
C GLY A 218 19.52 -7.25 11.24
N ARG A 219 20.58 -6.55 10.83
CA ARG A 219 21.25 -5.52 11.63
C ARG A 219 20.41 -4.25 11.72
N ASN A 220 20.63 -3.48 12.78
CA ASN A 220 19.94 -2.21 12.98
C ASN A 220 20.46 -1.20 11.95
N ILE A 221 19.58 -0.30 11.51
CA ILE A 221 19.97 0.87 10.70
C ILE A 221 19.52 2.14 11.41
N VAL A 222 20.29 3.22 11.26
CA VAL A 222 20.00 4.52 11.90
C VAL A 222 18.59 5.00 11.56
N CYS A 223 18.19 4.86 10.29
CA CYS A 223 16.92 5.35 9.79
C CYS A 223 16.37 4.43 8.70
N GLY A 224 15.24 3.77 8.97
CA GLY A 224 14.48 3.05 7.95
C GLY A 224 13.73 3.99 7.01
N SER A 225 13.16 3.41 5.94
CA SER A 225 12.36 4.17 4.99
C SER A 225 11.07 4.71 5.61
N GLY A 226 10.83 6.01 5.41
CA GLY A 226 9.59 6.66 5.82
C GLY A 226 8.34 6.10 5.12
N SER A 227 8.47 5.38 4.00
CA SER A 227 7.35 4.92 3.17
C SER A 227 6.32 4.05 3.90
N TYR A 228 6.69 3.42 5.02
CA TYR A 228 5.82 2.49 5.75
C TYR A 228 5.21 3.11 7.01
N LEU A 229 6.03 3.39 8.01
CA LEU A 229 5.53 3.75 9.35
C LEU A 229 5.27 5.26 9.52
N TYR A 230 5.68 6.10 8.57
CA TYR A 230 5.39 7.54 8.62
C TYR A 230 3.88 7.80 8.67
N TYR A 231 3.11 7.12 7.81
CA TYR A 231 1.64 7.21 7.79
C TYR A 231 0.98 6.52 9.00
N HIS A 232 1.78 5.88 9.86
CA HIS A 232 1.40 5.32 11.15
C HIS A 232 1.97 6.15 12.33
N GLY A 233 2.36 7.40 12.09
CA GLY A 233 2.73 8.36 13.14
C GLY A 233 4.16 8.27 13.64
N VAL A 234 5.04 7.51 12.98
CA VAL A 234 6.48 7.51 13.30
C VAL A 234 7.15 8.71 12.63
N ASN A 235 7.77 9.58 13.42
CA ASN A 235 8.52 10.73 12.91
C ASN A 235 9.97 10.33 12.58
N TYR A 236 10.36 10.51 11.32
CA TYR A 236 11.69 10.21 10.81
C TYR A 236 12.58 11.45 10.63
N ALA A 237 12.04 12.67 10.73
CA ALA A 237 12.70 13.90 10.30
C ALA A 237 14.10 14.09 10.92
N ASP A 238 14.23 13.93 12.25
CA ASP A 238 15.50 14.10 12.95
C ASP A 238 16.56 13.07 12.52
N ARG A 239 16.14 11.83 12.23
CA ARG A 239 17.03 10.76 11.80
C ARG A 239 17.42 10.94 10.33
N GLU A 240 16.48 11.35 9.49
CA GLU A 240 16.74 11.64 8.08
C GLU A 240 17.73 12.79 7.91
N GLN A 241 17.54 13.88 8.66
CA GLN A 241 18.50 14.99 8.67
C GLN A 241 19.86 14.55 9.20
N ALA A 242 19.90 13.67 10.21
CA ALA A 242 21.15 13.15 10.73
C ALA A 242 21.92 12.32 9.68
N LEU A 243 21.25 11.61 8.77
CA LEU A 243 21.95 10.93 7.67
C LEU A 243 22.71 11.93 6.79
N TYR A 244 22.04 13.01 6.36
CA TYR A 244 22.68 14.07 5.56
C TYR A 244 23.89 14.65 6.28
N ARG A 245 23.73 15.06 7.53
CA ARG A 245 24.82 15.63 8.33
C ARG A 245 25.99 14.66 8.50
N MET A 246 25.72 13.37 8.74
CA MET A 246 26.77 12.38 8.92
C MET A 246 27.49 12.00 7.63
N TYR A 247 26.82 12.00 6.46
CA TYR A 247 27.48 11.69 5.19
C TYR A 247 28.16 12.89 4.53
N GLU A 248 27.59 14.09 4.64
CA GLU A 248 28.03 15.28 3.89
C GLU A 248 28.90 16.24 4.71
N GLU A 249 28.72 16.26 6.03
CA GLU A 249 29.46 17.14 6.96
C GLU A 249 30.04 16.35 8.15
N PRO A 250 30.71 15.20 7.92
CA PRO A 250 31.10 14.31 9.00
C PRO A 250 32.08 14.93 10.00
N THR A 251 32.97 15.82 9.53
CA THR A 251 33.93 16.52 10.40
C THR A 251 33.26 17.27 11.55
N GLU A 252 32.09 17.87 11.31
CA GLU A 252 31.36 18.63 12.32
C GLU A 252 30.39 17.75 13.12
N TYR A 253 29.68 16.84 12.44
CA TYR A 253 28.51 16.18 13.03
C TYR A 253 28.68 14.70 13.36
N PHE A 254 29.64 14.00 12.74
CA PHE A 254 29.70 12.54 12.79
C PHE A 254 29.90 12.04 14.22
N ALA A 255 30.87 12.57 14.97
CA ALA A 255 31.16 12.11 16.33
C ALA A 255 29.98 12.23 17.29
N ALA A 256 29.23 13.34 17.24
CA ALA A 256 28.09 13.57 18.11
C ALA A 256 26.87 12.71 17.71
N LEU A 257 26.59 12.60 16.41
CA LEU A 257 25.43 11.86 15.91
C LEU A 257 25.66 10.35 15.93
N SER A 258 26.87 9.87 15.65
CA SER A 258 27.23 8.45 15.76
C SER A 258 27.07 7.96 17.19
N ALA A 259 27.50 8.76 18.18
CA ALA A 259 27.29 8.46 19.60
C ALA A 259 25.80 8.48 19.98
N LYS A 260 25.03 9.46 19.50
CA LYS A 260 23.58 9.58 19.75
C LYS A 260 22.79 8.38 19.23
N TYR A 261 23.16 7.86 18.05
CA TYR A 261 22.45 6.77 17.39
C TYR A 261 23.16 5.41 17.50
N HIS A 262 24.23 5.33 18.28
CA HIS A 262 25.04 4.12 18.50
C HIS A 262 25.52 3.47 17.20
N VAL A 263 26.07 4.28 16.29
CA VAL A 263 26.56 3.80 14.97
C VAL A 263 27.87 3.04 15.15
N ASP A 264 27.87 1.77 14.75
CA ASP A 264 29.04 0.88 14.80
C ASP A 264 29.76 0.81 13.44
N TYR A 265 28.99 0.88 12.34
CA TYR A 265 29.50 0.78 10.97
C TYR A 265 28.87 1.82 10.05
N VAL A 266 29.64 2.26 9.06
CA VAL A 266 29.17 3.11 7.96
C VAL A 266 29.22 2.31 6.67
N TYR A 267 28.09 2.27 5.98
CA TYR A 267 27.91 1.55 4.73
C TYR A 267 27.83 2.52 3.57
N PHE A 268 28.47 2.19 2.46
CA PHE A 268 28.38 2.91 1.19
C PHE A 268 28.08 1.94 0.06
N SER A 269 27.09 2.29 -0.74
CA SER A 269 26.73 1.68 -2.02
C SER A 269 26.37 2.78 -3.02
N SER A 270 25.94 2.39 -4.22
CA SER A 270 25.40 3.33 -5.20
C SER A 270 24.23 4.18 -4.66
N GLN A 271 23.48 3.68 -3.69
CA GLN A 271 22.37 4.41 -3.06
C GLN A 271 22.88 5.58 -2.22
N GLU A 272 23.89 5.38 -1.37
CA GLU A 272 24.48 6.46 -0.57
C GLU A 272 25.12 7.51 -1.47
N PHE A 273 25.90 7.07 -2.48
CA PHE A 273 26.57 8.00 -3.40
C PHE A 273 25.61 8.78 -4.30
N SER A 274 24.45 8.22 -4.63
CA SER A 274 23.44 8.94 -5.43
C SER A 274 22.59 9.90 -4.60
N LYS A 275 22.44 9.64 -3.29
CA LYS A 275 21.59 10.42 -2.40
C LYS A 275 22.32 11.55 -1.69
N PHE A 276 23.58 11.31 -1.28
CA PHE A 276 24.35 12.22 -0.45
C PHE A 276 25.63 12.66 -1.17
N ASN A 277 26.09 13.88 -0.87
CA ASN A 277 27.44 14.31 -1.24
C ASN A 277 28.48 13.76 -0.23
N CYS A 278 28.72 12.45 -0.28
CA CYS A 278 29.55 11.72 0.69
C CYS A 278 31.00 12.26 0.76
N ASP A 279 31.45 12.66 1.94
CA ASP A 279 32.86 12.97 2.24
C ASP A 279 33.62 11.68 2.58
N LEU A 280 34.00 10.91 1.56
CA LEU A 280 34.75 9.66 1.73
C LEU A 280 36.11 9.86 2.40
N THR A 281 36.79 10.98 2.14
CA THR A 281 38.12 11.26 2.69
C THR A 281 38.08 11.25 4.22
N TYR A 282 37.04 11.83 4.83
CA TYR A 282 36.86 11.74 6.27
C TYR A 282 36.83 10.28 6.77
N PHE A 283 36.04 9.40 6.12
CA PHE A 283 35.89 8.02 6.57
C PHE A 283 37.14 7.18 6.31
N GLU A 284 37.87 7.45 5.23
CA GLU A 284 39.16 6.81 4.96
C GLU A 284 40.23 7.18 5.99
N GLU A 285 40.22 8.42 6.48
CA GLU A 285 41.20 8.91 7.47
C GLU A 285 40.83 8.55 8.92
N ASN A 286 39.53 8.47 9.23
CA ASN A 286 39.04 8.37 10.62
C ASN A 286 38.39 7.02 10.98
N CYS A 287 38.15 6.14 10.01
CA CYS A 287 37.51 4.84 10.25
C CYS A 287 38.29 3.69 9.59
N GLN A 288 38.10 2.46 10.10
CA GLN A 288 38.74 1.29 9.53
C GLN A 288 37.88 0.68 8.43
N CYS A 289 38.38 0.62 7.20
CA CYS A 289 37.72 -0.13 6.13
C CYS A 289 37.79 -1.63 6.42
N VAL A 290 36.63 -2.26 6.63
CA VAL A 290 36.49 -3.70 6.92
C VAL A 290 35.96 -4.50 5.73
N TYR A 291 35.36 -3.82 4.75
CA TYR A 291 34.92 -4.41 3.49
C TYR A 291 35.06 -3.42 2.36
N ASN A 292 35.67 -3.87 1.24
CA ASN A 292 35.76 -3.11 0.01
C ASN A 292 35.70 -4.09 -1.17
N SER A 293 34.53 -4.23 -1.78
CA SER A 293 34.34 -5.09 -2.94
C SER A 293 33.05 -4.73 -3.69
N GLY A 294 33.07 -4.87 -5.02
CA GLY A 294 31.87 -4.70 -5.84
C GLY A 294 31.23 -3.31 -5.76
N GLY A 295 32.00 -2.26 -5.49
CA GLY A 295 31.49 -0.90 -5.32
C GLY A 295 30.82 -0.63 -3.97
N ILE A 296 30.95 -1.55 -3.01
CA ILE A 296 30.47 -1.39 -1.63
C ILE A 296 31.65 -1.20 -0.70
N LEU A 297 31.53 -0.21 0.20
CA LEU A 297 32.49 0.05 1.26
C LEU A 297 31.79 -0.06 2.61
N ILE A 298 32.46 -0.70 3.57
CA ILE A 298 32.01 -0.73 4.96
C ILE A 298 33.17 -0.30 5.85
N TYR A 299 32.94 0.75 6.63
CA TYR A 299 33.88 1.28 7.60
C TYR A 299 33.38 1.00 9.02
N ALA A 300 34.26 0.52 9.90
CA ALA A 300 34.01 0.44 11.33
C ALA A 300 34.32 1.78 12.00
N VAL A 301 33.37 2.31 12.78
CA VAL A 301 33.45 3.64 13.42
C VAL A 301 34.45 3.68 14.58
N SER A 302 34.72 2.54 15.19
CA SER A 302 35.83 2.35 16.12
C SER A 302 36.25 0.88 16.07
N PRO A 303 37.55 0.57 16.17
CA PRO A 303 38.00 -0.81 16.20
C PRO A 303 37.32 -1.49 17.39
N THR A 304 36.61 -2.59 17.14
CA THR A 304 36.22 -3.50 18.22
C THR A 304 37.47 -3.79 19.06
N PRO A 305 37.41 -3.68 20.40
CA PRO A 305 38.54 -4.04 21.25
C PRO A 305 38.99 -5.49 21.03
#